data_AF-A0A7V4KR65-F1
#
_entry.id   AF-A0A7V4KR65-F1
#
_cell.length_a   1.000
_cell.length_b   1.000
_cell.length_c   1.000
_cell.angle_alpha   90.00
_cell.angle_beta   90.00
_cell.angle_gamma   90.00
#
_symmetry.space_group_name_H-M   'P 1'
#
loop_
_entity.id
_entity.type
_entity.pdbx_description
1 polymer ?
#
loop_
_entity_poly.entity_id
_entity_poly.type
_entity_poly.pdbx_seq_one_letter_code
_entity_poly.pdbx_strand_id
1 'polypeptide(L)' 'GAWDPRAGMAGSVFDLLRHPRLNHRPEVVGGVMEAECGALLLGFFRARR' A
#
# COMPACT_ATOMS: atom_id res chain seq x y z
N GLY A 1 -6.06 2.26 -2.11
CA GLY A 1 -5.41 1.57 -3.23
C GLY A 1 -5.09 0.14 -2.85
N ALA A 2 -4.52 -0.63 -3.76
CA ALA A 2 -4.07 -1.99 -3.49
C ALA A 2 -2.90 -2.04 -2.51
N TRP A 3 -2.83 -3.11 -1.72
CA TRP A 3 -1.73 -3.35 -0.78
C TRP A 3 -0.46 -3.81 -1.51
N ASP A 4 0.70 -3.40 -0.98
CA ASP A 4 2.00 -3.88 -1.43
C ASP A 4 2.61 -4.82 -0.38
N PRO A 5 2.50 -6.16 -0.57
CA PRO A 5 3.04 -7.13 0.39
C PRO A 5 4.57 -7.17 0.44
N ARG A 6 5.28 -6.53 -0.51
CA ARG A 6 6.75 -6.56 -0.58
C ARG A 6 7.40 -5.32 0.00
N ALA A 7 6.75 -4.16 -0.10
CA ALA A 7 7.36 -2.89 0.31
C ALA A 7 6.41 -1.90 1.01
N GLY A 8 5.15 -2.27 1.29
CA GLY A 8 4.18 -1.34 1.87
C GLY A 8 4.52 -0.92 3.30
N MET A 9 4.62 0.40 3.55
CA MET A 9 4.96 1.00 4.86
C MET A 9 3.77 1.63 5.60
N ALA A 10 2.56 1.43 5.10
CA ALA A 10 1.30 1.87 5.71
C ALA A 10 0.47 0.69 6.24
N GLY A 11 1.13 -0.38 6.69
CA GLY A 11 0.49 -1.55 7.31
C GLY A 11 0.71 -2.90 6.61
N SER A 12 1.43 -2.98 5.48
CA SER A 12 1.74 -4.27 4.84
C SER A 12 2.99 -4.93 5.43
N VAL A 13 4.17 -4.34 5.21
CA VAL A 13 5.45 -4.82 5.74
C VAL A 13 5.72 -4.22 7.12
N PHE A 14 5.49 -2.91 7.23
CA PHE A 14 5.55 -2.17 8.49
C PHE A 14 4.54 -1.03 8.44
N ASP A 15 4.28 -0.42 9.59
CA ASP A 15 3.50 0.80 9.69
C ASP A 15 4.36 1.95 10.21
N LEU A 16 4.99 2.65 9.26
CA LEU A 16 5.80 3.82 9.57
C LEU A 16 4.92 4.96 10.09
N LEU A 17 3.70 5.09 9.59
CA LEU A 17 2.79 6.19 9.92
C LEU A 17 2.29 6.10 11.38
N ARG A 18 2.35 4.90 11.97
CA ARG A 18 2.08 4.66 13.40
C ARG A 18 3.35 4.50 14.24
N HIS A 19 4.53 4.79 13.69
CA HIS A 19 5.79 4.63 14.43
C HIS A 19 5.89 5.59 15.63
N PRO A 20 6.23 5.11 16.84
CA PRO A 20 6.10 5.88 18.08
C PRO A 20 7.02 7.09 18.18
N ARG A 21 8.14 7.10 17.43
CA ARG A 21 9.10 8.22 17.40
C ARG A 21 8.69 9.37 16.46
N LEU A 22 7.60 9.22 15.71
CA LEU A 22 7.11 10.30 14.84
C LEU A 22 6.18 11.24 15.62
N ASN A 23 6.30 12.54 15.33
CA ASN A 23 5.53 13.60 15.97
C ASN A 23 4.12 13.79 15.38
N HIS A 24 3.82 13.19 14.22
CA HIS A 24 2.52 13.27 13.56
C HIS A 24 1.97 11.87 13.25
N ARG A 25 0.65 11.74 13.33
CA ARG A 25 -0.08 10.47 13.13
C ARG A 25 -1.26 10.70 12.19
N PRO A 26 -1.05 10.66 10.88
CA PRO A 26 -2.13 10.86 9.92
C PRO A 26 -3.08 9.65 9.96
N GLU A 27 -4.36 9.91 9.72
CA GLU A 27 -5.32 8.83 9.45
C GLU A 27 -5.06 8.24 8.06
N VAL A 28 -5.20 6.92 7.95
CA VAL A 28 -4.94 6.18 6.72
C VAL A 28 -6.19 5.41 6.35
N VAL A 29 -6.74 5.72 5.18
CA VAL A 29 -7.86 4.99 4.59
C VAL A 29 -7.32 4.03 3.52
N GLY A 30 -7.28 2.75 3.86
CA GLY A 30 -6.93 1.67 2.93
C GLY A 30 -8.08 1.29 2.01
N GLY A 31 -7.83 0.42 1.02
CA GLY A 31 -8.92 -0.22 0.26
C GLY A 31 -9.59 0.61 -0.82
N VAL A 32 -9.33 1.93 -0.91
CA VAL A 32 -9.92 2.79 -1.95
C VAL A 32 -9.58 2.25 -3.34
N MET A 33 -10.60 1.82 -4.10
CA MET A 33 -10.49 1.19 -5.42
C MET A 33 -9.43 0.08 -5.47
N GLU A 34 -9.34 -0.72 -4.40
CA GLU A 34 -8.28 -1.72 -4.25
C GLU A 34 -8.25 -2.74 -5.40
N ALA A 35 -9.41 -3.24 -5.82
CA ALA A 35 -9.50 -4.22 -6.90
C ALA A 35 -8.99 -3.64 -8.23
N GLU A 36 -9.42 -2.42 -8.58
CA GLU A 36 -9.03 -1.75 -9.82
C GLU A 36 -7.54 -1.39 -9.82
N CYS A 37 -7.03 -0.84 -8.72
CA CYS A 37 -5.59 -0.58 -8.57
C CYS A 37 -4.76 -1.87 -8.71
N GLY A 38 -5.23 -2.96 -8.08
CA GLY A 38 -4.56 -4.26 -8.15
C GLY A 38 -4.56 -4.84 -9.56
N ALA A 39 -5.67 -4.74 -10.27
CA ALA A 39 -5.79 -5.19 -11.66
C ALA A 39 -4.83 -4.44 -12.59
N LEU A 40 -4.69 -3.12 -12.43
CA LEU A 40 -3.75 -2.31 -13.22
C LEU A 40 -2.30 -2.76 -13.00
N LEU A 41 -1.87 -2.92 -11.73
CA LEU A 41 -0.52 -3.37 -11.38
C LEU A 41 -0.24 -4.78 -11.92
N LEU A 42 -1.18 -5.71 -11.75
CA LEU A 42 -1.05 -7.06 -12.27
C LEU A 42 -0.92 -7.07 -13.80
N GLY A 43 -1.74 -6.28 -14.50
CA GLY A 43 -1.69 -6.14 -15.96
C GLY A 43 -0.32 -5.65 -16.44
N PHE A 44 0.20 -4.58 -15.83
CA PHE A 44 1.51 -4.02 -16.16
C PHE A 44 2.65 -5.03 -16.01
N PHE A 45 2.74 -5.71 -14.86
CA PHE A 45 3.82 -6.68 -14.63
C PHE A 45 3.63 -8.01 -15.36
N ARG A 46 2.40 -8.39 -15.73
CA ARG A 46 2.17 -9.53 -16.63
C ARG A 46 2.69 -9.25 -18.04
N ALA A 47 2.47 -8.06 -18.58
CA ALA A 47 2.90 -7.69 -19.93
C ALA A 47 4.43 -7.54 -20.09
N ARG A 48 5.17 -7.46 -18.99
CA ARG A 48 6.62 -7.21 -18.95
C ARG A 48 7.44 -8.42 -18.48
N ARG A 49 6.79 -9.58 -18.38
CA ARG A 49 7.37 -10.86 -17.98
C ARG A 49 7.77 -11.68 -19.19
#